data_AF-A0A1A8MPZ0-F1
#
_entry.id   AF-A0A1A8MPZ0-F1
#
_cell.length_a   1.000
_cell.length_b   1.000
_cell.length_c   1.000
_cell.angle_alpha   90.00
_cell.angle_beta   90.00
_cell.angle_gamma   90.00
#
_symmetry.space_group_name_H-M   'P 1'
#
loop_
_entity.id
_entity.type
_entity.pdbx_description
1 polymer ?
#
loop_
_entity_poly.entity_id
_entity_poly.type
_entity_poly.pdbx_seq_one_letter_code
_entity_poly.pdbx_strand_id
1 'polypeptide(L)'
;CMRRVILTGTPVQNDLQEFYAIIEFVNPGILGSATAYRKVYEEPILCSRQPSCTEEERVLGEERATELSRLTGMFILRRTQEIINRYLPPRLDWTLFCELSPLQQHLYKHLLCHRVFRTCLQGSGQTNTHLACITALKKLCNHPGLLHITMKERMDRGNVESSLYE
;
A
#
# COMPACT_ATOMS: atom_id res chain seq x y z
N CYS A 1 -21.51 17.69 -16.44
CA CYS A 1 -20.34 18.44 -16.97
C CYS A 1 -19.97 17.93 -18.35
N MET A 2 -19.69 18.81 -19.31
CA MET A 2 -19.36 18.46 -20.70
C MET A 2 -17.90 18.02 -20.91
N ARG A 3 -16.98 18.44 -20.05
CA ARG A 3 -15.55 18.09 -20.08
C ARG A 3 -15.11 17.72 -18.67
N ARG A 4 -14.34 16.64 -18.54
CA ARG A 4 -13.86 16.10 -17.26
C ARG A 4 -12.37 15.88 -17.37
N VAL A 5 -11.62 16.42 -16.41
CA VAL A 5 -10.17 16.26 -16.30
C VAL A 5 -9.87 15.86 -14.87
N ILE A 6 -9.12 14.77 -14.69
CA ILE A 6 -8.65 14.32 -13.39
C ILE A 6 -7.14 14.52 -13.33
N LEU A 7 -6.67 15.07 -12.21
CA LEU A 7 -5.25 15.15 -11.89
C LEU A 7 -4.96 14.10 -10.82
N THR A 8 -3.97 13.25 -11.07
CA THR A 8 -3.51 12.24 -10.12
C THR A 8 -2.01 12.09 -10.25
N GLY A 9 -1.31 11.98 -9.11
CA GLY A 9 0.12 11.70 -9.09
C GLY A 9 0.46 10.26 -9.51
N THR A 10 -0.52 9.35 -9.41
CA THR A 10 -0.32 7.91 -9.47
C THR A 10 -1.53 7.24 -10.15
N PRO A 11 -1.68 7.38 -11.48
CA PRO A 11 -2.90 6.96 -12.17
C PRO A 11 -3.16 5.45 -12.12
N VAL A 12 -2.11 4.63 -11.95
CA VAL A 12 -2.18 3.17 -11.91
C VAL A 12 -1.25 2.69 -10.80
N GLN A 13 -1.63 2.81 -9.53
CA GLN A 13 -0.80 2.32 -8.43
C GLN A 13 -1.57 1.50 -7.41
N ASN A 14 -2.27 0.46 -7.86
CA ASN A 14 -2.38 -0.87 -7.20
C ASN A 14 -3.77 -1.49 -7.37
N ASP A 15 -4.77 -0.68 -7.67
CA ASP A 15 -6.14 -1.14 -7.84
C ASP A 15 -6.66 -0.80 -9.25
N LEU A 16 -6.88 -1.84 -10.05
CA LEU A 16 -7.43 -1.71 -11.41
C LEU A 16 -8.93 -1.33 -11.38
N GLN A 17 -9.63 -1.60 -10.27
CA GLN A 17 -10.99 -1.17 -10.05
C GLN A 17 -11.07 0.35 -9.84
N GLU A 18 -10.14 0.93 -9.07
CA GLU A 18 -10.02 2.40 -8.94
C GLU A 18 -9.70 3.04 -10.29
N PHE A 19 -8.81 2.41 -11.06
CA PHE A 19 -8.46 2.87 -12.40
C PHE A 19 -9.68 2.86 -13.34
N TYR A 20 -10.49 1.80 -13.31
CA TYR A 20 -11.75 1.75 -14.05
C TYR A 20 -12.69 2.88 -13.65
N ALA A 21 -12.87 3.14 -12.35
CA ALA A 21 -13.75 4.21 -11.87
C ALA A 21 -13.30 5.60 -12.36
N ILE A 22 -11.99 5.87 -12.37
CA ILE A 22 -11.42 7.11 -12.93
C ILE A 22 -11.72 7.23 -14.42
N ILE A 23 -11.52 6.15 -15.17
CA ILE A 23 -11.73 6.16 -16.63
C ILE A 23 -13.21 6.28 -16.98
N GLU A 24 -14.07 5.52 -16.32
CA GLU A 24 -15.52 5.59 -16.53
C GLU A 24 -16.04 6.99 -16.18
N PHE A 25 -15.47 7.63 -15.14
CA PHE A 25 -15.77 9.01 -14.86
C PHE A 25 -15.29 9.97 -15.95
N VAL A 26 -14.10 9.81 -16.55
CA VAL A 26 -13.59 10.77 -17.55
C VAL A 26 -14.19 10.52 -18.93
N ASN A 27 -14.23 9.27 -19.36
CA ASN A 27 -14.63 8.80 -20.69
C ASN A 27 -15.55 7.55 -20.56
N PRO A 28 -16.84 7.74 -20.21
CA PRO A 28 -17.78 6.65 -19.96
C PRO A 28 -17.90 5.68 -21.13
N GLY A 29 -17.92 4.39 -20.82
CA GLY A 29 -18.16 3.32 -21.79
C GLY A 29 -16.95 2.91 -22.63
N ILE A 30 -15.81 3.61 -22.56
CA ILE A 30 -14.62 3.28 -23.37
C ILE A 30 -14.01 1.91 -23.03
N LEU A 31 -14.18 1.44 -21.79
CA LEU A 31 -13.74 0.12 -21.32
C LEU A 31 -14.89 -0.90 -21.21
N GLY A 32 -16.10 -0.52 -21.63
CA GLY A 32 -17.30 -1.33 -21.44
C GLY A 32 -17.78 -1.37 -19.99
N SER A 33 -18.57 -2.40 -19.66
CA SER A 33 -19.12 -2.57 -18.32
C SER A 33 -18.05 -3.01 -17.31
N ALA A 34 -18.23 -2.66 -16.04
CA ALA A 34 -17.32 -3.05 -14.96
C ALA A 34 -17.07 -4.56 -14.92
N THR A 35 -18.11 -5.37 -15.18
CA THR A 35 -17.99 -6.84 -15.23
C THR A 35 -17.13 -7.32 -16.39
N ALA A 36 -17.27 -6.70 -17.57
CA ALA A 36 -16.46 -7.05 -18.73
C ALA A 36 -15.01 -6.61 -18.52
N TYR A 37 -14.81 -5.38 -18.02
CA TYR A 37 -13.49 -4.86 -17.67
C TYR A 37 -12.77 -5.80 -16.71
N ARG A 38 -13.46 -6.24 -15.65
CA ARG A 38 -12.86 -7.13 -14.64
C ARG A 38 -12.39 -8.45 -15.24
N LYS A 39 -13.24 -9.10 -16.05
CA LYS A 39 -12.91 -10.40 -16.67
C LYS A 39 -11.84 -10.31 -17.75
N VAL A 40 -11.84 -9.23 -18.53
CA VAL A 40 -10.94 -9.08 -19.69
C VAL A 40 -9.58 -8.51 -19.28
N TYR A 41 -9.55 -7.59 -18.32
CA TYR A 41 -8.33 -6.89 -17.93
C TYR A 41 -7.93 -7.18 -16.48
N GLU A 42 -8.78 -6.90 -15.50
CA GLU A 42 -8.38 -6.95 -14.08
C GLU A 42 -7.92 -8.33 -13.62
N GLU A 43 -8.76 -9.36 -13.78
CA GLU A 43 -8.47 -10.72 -13.34
C GLU A 43 -7.22 -11.29 -14.03
N PRO A 44 -7.07 -11.25 -15.37
CA PRO A 44 -5.85 -11.73 -16.03
C PRO A 44 -4.58 -10.98 -15.62
N ILE A 45 -4.64 -9.65 -15.47
CA ILE A 45 -3.49 -8.84 -15.07
C ILE A 45 -3.10 -9.12 -13.61
N LEU A 46 -4.05 -9.38 -12.73
CA LEU A 46 -3.76 -9.73 -11.34
C LEU A 46 -3.21 -11.16 -11.23
N CYS A 47 -3.77 -12.12 -11.97
CA CYS A 47 -3.27 -13.49 -12.01
C CYS A 47 -1.82 -13.55 -12.52
N SER A 48 -1.47 -12.84 -13.59
CA SER A 48 -0.10 -12.83 -14.14
C SER A 48 0.96 -12.26 -13.21
N ARG A 49 0.56 -11.51 -12.17
CA ARG A 49 1.46 -10.95 -11.15
C ARG A 49 1.69 -11.89 -9.97
N GLN A 50 0.96 -12.99 -9.88
CA GLN A 50 1.13 -13.95 -8.80
C GLN A 50 2.39 -14.79 -9.02
N PRO A 51 3.20 -15.05 -7.99
CA PRO A 51 4.40 -15.89 -8.11
C PRO A 51 4.12 -17.32 -8.60
N SER A 52 2.88 -17.79 -8.43
CA SER A 52 2.42 -19.12 -8.79
C SER A 52 1.69 -19.20 -10.15
N CYS A 53 1.71 -18.14 -10.96
CA CYS A 53 1.01 -18.14 -12.25
C CYS A 53 1.65 -19.10 -13.26
N THR A 54 0.83 -19.63 -14.18
CA THR A 54 1.35 -20.39 -15.31
C THR A 54 1.92 -19.46 -16.38
N GLU A 55 2.69 -20.03 -17.32
CA GLU A 55 3.25 -19.26 -18.43
C GLU A 55 2.14 -18.66 -19.31
N GLU A 56 1.05 -19.39 -19.54
CA GLU A 56 -0.11 -18.93 -20.29
C GLU A 56 -0.81 -17.74 -19.59
N GLU A 57 -0.98 -17.82 -18.27
CA GLU A 57 -1.55 -16.73 -17.48
C GLU A 57 -0.65 -15.49 -17.51
N ARG A 58 0.67 -15.69 -17.46
CA ARG A 58 1.66 -14.63 -17.54
C ARG A 58 1.56 -13.86 -18.86
N VAL A 59 1.57 -14.60 -19.98
CA VAL A 59 1.46 -14.03 -21.33
C VAL A 59 0.12 -13.31 -21.50
N LEU A 60 -0.99 -13.96 -21.14
CA LEU A 60 -2.32 -13.36 -21.26
C LEU A 60 -2.43 -12.05 -20.47
N GLY A 61 -1.96 -12.03 -19.21
CA GLY A 61 -2.02 -10.82 -18.40
C GLY A 61 -1.14 -9.69 -18.95
N GLU A 62 0.02 -10.00 -19.53
CA GLU A 62 0.90 -9.00 -20.17
C GLU A 62 0.26 -8.43 -21.45
N GLU A 63 -0.37 -9.26 -22.27
CA GLU A 63 -1.14 -8.82 -23.44
C GLU A 63 -2.28 -7.89 -23.04
N ARG A 64 -3.06 -8.26 -22.02
CA ARG A 64 -4.18 -7.44 -21.51
C ARG A 64 -3.71 -6.14 -20.89
N ALA A 65 -2.60 -6.14 -20.17
CA ALA A 65 -2.00 -4.91 -19.63
C ALA A 65 -1.55 -3.96 -20.76
N THR A 66 -0.93 -4.52 -21.81
CA THR A 66 -0.48 -3.75 -22.97
C THR A 66 -1.65 -3.17 -23.75
N GLU A 67 -2.69 -3.97 -23.97
CA GLU A 67 -3.92 -3.53 -24.63
C GLU A 67 -4.60 -2.39 -23.86
N LEU A 68 -4.76 -2.54 -22.54
CA LEU A 68 -5.35 -1.53 -21.67
C LEU A 68 -4.52 -0.23 -21.67
N SER A 69 -3.20 -0.35 -21.60
CA SER A 69 -2.28 0.80 -21.67
C SER A 69 -2.42 1.55 -22.99
N ARG A 70 -2.52 0.83 -24.12
CA ARG A 70 -2.71 1.42 -25.45
C ARG A 70 -4.04 2.16 -25.57
N LEU A 71 -5.14 1.55 -25.09
CA LEU A 71 -6.47 2.16 -25.13
C LEU A 71 -6.53 3.44 -24.31
N THR A 72 -5.97 3.40 -23.10
CA THR A 72 -6.04 4.51 -22.15
C THR A 72 -5.02 5.62 -22.45
N GLY A 73 -3.90 5.28 -23.10
CA GLY A 73 -2.87 6.23 -23.54
C GLY A 73 -3.35 7.28 -24.54
N MET A 74 -4.50 7.07 -25.20
CA MET A 74 -5.10 8.07 -26.10
C MET A 74 -5.61 9.31 -25.37
N PHE A 75 -5.93 9.20 -24.08
CA PHE A 75 -6.51 10.29 -23.27
C PHE A 75 -5.85 10.48 -21.90
N ILE A 76 -4.85 9.66 -21.56
CA ILE A 76 -4.00 9.84 -20.37
C ILE A 76 -2.68 10.49 -20.77
N LEU A 77 -2.41 11.67 -20.23
CA LEU A 77 -1.12 12.34 -20.36
C LEU A 77 -0.25 12.02 -19.13
N ARG A 78 0.80 11.22 -19.31
CA ARG A 78 1.80 10.92 -18.26
C ARG A 78 3.17 11.48 -18.66
N ARG A 79 3.76 12.29 -17.80
CA ARG A 79 5.13 12.82 -17.94
C ARG A 79 5.94 12.37 -16.73
N THR A 80 7.06 11.69 -16.97
CA THR A 80 7.95 11.20 -15.90
C THR A 80 8.99 12.26 -15.52
N GLN A 81 9.60 12.09 -14.35
CA GLN A 81 10.70 12.95 -13.88
C GLN A 81 11.89 12.98 -14.84
N GLU A 82 12.04 11.98 -15.73
CA GLU A 82 13.13 11.93 -16.73
C GLU A 82 13.18 13.17 -17.62
N ILE A 83 12.03 13.79 -17.88
CA ILE A 83 11.94 15.02 -18.69
C ILE A 83 12.67 16.18 -17.98
N ILE A 84 12.51 16.28 -16.66
CA ILE A 84 13.07 17.39 -15.88
C ILE A 84 14.47 17.07 -15.32
N ASN A 85 14.83 15.80 -15.20
CA ASN A 85 16.13 15.35 -14.69
C ASN A 85 17.32 15.90 -15.49
N ARG A 86 17.13 16.27 -16.77
CA ARG A 86 18.17 16.92 -17.59
C ARG A 86 18.50 18.35 -17.15
N TYR A 87 17.62 18.97 -16.36
CA TYR A 87 17.72 20.35 -15.91
C TYR A 87 17.92 20.46 -14.40
N LEU A 88 17.90 19.34 -13.67
CA LEU A 88 18.06 19.28 -12.22
C LEU A 88 19.37 18.59 -11.86
N PRO A 89 19.99 18.93 -10.71
CA PRO A 89 21.08 18.13 -10.15
C PRO A 89 20.66 16.67 -9.97
N PRO A 90 21.61 15.72 -10.02
CA PRO A 90 21.31 14.32 -9.77
C PRO A 90 20.74 14.14 -8.37
N ARG A 91 19.63 13.38 -8.27
CA ARG A 91 19.08 12.95 -6.99
C ARG A 91 19.96 11.83 -6.44
N LEU A 92 20.47 12.02 -5.23
CA LEU A 92 21.24 11.02 -4.49
C LEU A 92 20.33 10.42 -3.41
N ASP A 93 20.11 9.11 -3.48
CA ASP A 93 19.34 8.36 -2.49
C ASP A 93 20.27 7.41 -1.74
N TRP A 94 20.30 7.51 -0.41
CA TRP A 94 21.05 6.59 0.46
C TRP A 94 20.09 5.82 1.35
N THR A 95 20.28 4.51 1.44
CA THR A 95 19.56 3.66 2.40
C THR A 95 20.54 3.24 3.49
N LEU A 96 20.29 3.72 4.72
CA LEU A 96 21.12 3.40 5.88
C LEU A 96 20.47 2.24 6.66
N PHE A 97 21.27 1.22 6.95
CA PHE A 97 20.86 0.10 7.81
C PHE A 97 21.34 0.38 9.23
N CYS A 98 20.40 0.74 10.09
CA CYS A 98 20.69 1.03 11.50
C CYS A 98 20.27 -0.16 12.36
N GLU A 99 21.19 -0.66 13.18
CA GLU A 99 20.86 -1.67 14.18
C GLU A 99 20.05 -1.06 15.33
N LEU A 100 19.14 -1.85 15.90
CA LEU A 100 18.42 -1.47 17.11
C LEU A 100 19.38 -1.39 18.29
N SER A 101 19.28 -0.33 19.10
CA SER A 101 20.02 -0.23 20.37
C SER A 101 19.66 -1.37 21.33
N PRO A 102 20.51 -1.70 22.32
CA PRO A 102 20.23 -2.78 23.27
C PRO A 102 18.87 -2.65 23.98
N LEU A 103 18.48 -1.43 24.35
CA LEU A 103 17.17 -1.15 24.95
C LEU A 103 16.03 -1.42 23.96
N GLN A 104 16.15 -0.94 22.71
CA GLN A 104 15.14 -1.19 21.68
C GLN A 104 14.98 -2.68 21.39
N GLN A 105 16.09 -3.44 21.29
CA GLN A 105 16.04 -4.89 21.07
C GLN A 105 15.31 -5.60 22.21
N HIS A 106 15.60 -5.23 23.47
CA HIS A 106 14.95 -5.81 24.64
C HIS A 106 13.44 -5.55 24.63
N LEU A 107 13.04 -4.28 24.47
CA LEU A 107 11.62 -3.90 24.42
C LEU A 107 10.89 -4.51 23.22
N TYR A 108 11.57 -4.65 22.08
CA TYR A 108 11.01 -5.22 20.86
C TYR A 108 10.65 -6.68 21.09
N LYS A 109 11.60 -7.46 21.63
CA LYS A 109 11.37 -8.87 22.01
C LYS A 109 10.24 -8.99 23.04
N HIS A 110 10.21 -8.11 24.04
CA HIS A 110 9.16 -8.09 25.05
C HIS A 110 7.77 -7.84 24.44
N LEU A 111 7.63 -6.87 23.54
CA LEU A 111 6.38 -6.60 22.84
C LEU A 111 5.92 -7.80 21.99
N LEU A 112 6.84 -8.47 21.30
CA LEU A 112 6.48 -9.65 20.49
C LEU A 112 5.96 -10.83 21.32
N CYS A 113 6.39 -10.95 22.58
CA CYS A 113 5.89 -11.97 23.49
C CYS A 113 4.46 -11.68 23.98
N HIS A 114 4.00 -10.43 23.89
CA HIS A 114 2.69 -10.02 24.37
C HIS A 114 1.55 -10.70 23.60
N ARG A 115 0.47 -11.09 24.30
CA ARG A 115 -0.64 -11.88 23.74
C ARG A 115 -1.19 -11.29 22.44
N VAL A 116 -1.45 -9.99 22.43
CA VAL A 116 -2.00 -9.28 21.25
C VAL A 116 -1.07 -9.40 20.04
N PHE A 117 0.25 -9.32 20.23
CA PHE A 117 1.21 -9.50 19.15
C PHE A 117 1.24 -10.96 18.68
N ARG A 118 1.22 -11.92 19.61
CA ARG A 118 1.18 -13.35 19.25
C ARG A 118 -0.07 -13.72 18.46
N THR A 119 -1.25 -13.22 18.86
CA THR A 119 -2.50 -13.41 18.12
C THR A 119 -2.43 -12.79 16.72
N CYS A 120 -1.84 -11.60 16.58
CA CYS A 120 -1.61 -11.00 15.27
C CYS A 120 -0.65 -11.84 14.40
N LEU A 121 0.41 -12.40 14.99
CA LEU A 121 1.37 -13.24 14.27
C LEU A 121 0.80 -14.59 13.85
N GLN A 122 -0.19 -15.11 14.58
CA GLN A 122 -0.89 -16.36 14.27
C GLN A 122 -2.01 -16.20 13.22
N GLY A 123 -2.26 -14.97 12.75
CA GLY A 123 -3.33 -14.69 11.78
C GLY A 123 -4.74 -14.82 12.35
N SER A 124 -4.90 -14.91 13.68
CA SER A 124 -6.18 -15.06 14.37
C SER A 124 -6.69 -13.76 14.99
N GLY A 125 -6.02 -12.63 14.73
CA GLY A 125 -6.38 -11.30 15.22
C GLY A 125 -7.41 -10.58 14.36
N GLN A 126 -8.10 -9.60 14.96
CA GLN A 126 -8.92 -8.66 14.20
C GLN A 126 -8.01 -7.73 13.38
N THR A 127 -8.40 -7.36 12.15
CA THR A 127 -7.59 -6.53 11.24
C THR A 127 -7.09 -5.22 11.89
N ASN A 128 -7.91 -4.59 12.73
CA ASN A 128 -7.57 -3.35 13.44
C ASN A 128 -6.40 -3.50 14.42
N THR A 129 -6.20 -4.68 15.03
CA THR A 129 -5.11 -4.90 16.00
C THR A 129 -3.74 -4.98 15.32
N HIS A 130 -3.68 -5.47 14.07
CA HIS A 130 -2.42 -5.55 13.32
C HIS A 130 -1.82 -4.16 13.08
N LEU A 131 -2.63 -3.17 12.68
CA LEU A 131 -2.18 -1.80 12.45
C LEU A 131 -1.67 -1.13 13.74
N ALA A 132 -2.34 -1.40 14.86
CA ALA A 132 -1.91 -0.91 16.18
C ALA A 132 -0.56 -1.52 16.58
N CYS A 133 -0.38 -2.83 16.40
CA CYS A 133 0.88 -3.53 16.65
C CYS A 133 2.03 -2.99 15.78
N ILE A 134 1.80 -2.82 14.47
CA ILE A 134 2.79 -2.23 13.55
C ILE A 134 3.18 -0.82 14.00
N THR A 135 2.19 -0.01 14.38
CA THR A 135 2.42 1.37 14.84
C THR A 135 3.24 1.40 16.13
N ALA A 136 2.98 0.50 17.07
CA ALA A 136 3.75 0.39 18.31
C ALA A 136 5.22 0.02 18.03
N LEU A 137 5.48 -0.95 17.16
CA LEU A 137 6.86 -1.32 16.77
C LEU A 137 7.56 -0.18 16.01
N LYS A 138 6.85 0.52 15.12
CA LYS A 138 7.39 1.71 14.44
C LYS A 138 7.80 2.80 15.45
N LYS A 139 6.98 3.06 16.46
CA LYS A 139 7.31 4.01 17.55
C LYS A 139 8.57 3.58 18.28
N LEU A 140 8.71 2.29 18.62
CA LEU A 140 9.89 1.75 19.27
C LEU A 140 11.17 1.91 18.43
N CYS A 141 11.10 1.55 17.16
CA CYS A 141 12.23 1.65 16.23
C CYS A 141 12.67 3.10 16.02
N ASN A 142 11.74 4.05 16.03
CA ASN A 142 12.07 5.47 15.97
C ASN A 142 12.73 5.96 17.27
N HIS A 143 12.10 5.73 18.43
CA HIS A 143 12.68 6.04 19.74
C HIS A 143 11.85 5.40 20.89
N PRO A 144 12.45 4.74 21.89
CA PRO A 144 11.71 4.12 23.02
C PRO A 144 10.79 5.08 23.78
N GLY A 145 11.18 6.34 23.91
CA GLY A 145 10.38 7.38 24.58
C GLY A 145 9.00 7.63 23.94
N LEU A 146 8.83 7.36 22.64
CA LEU A 146 7.54 7.54 21.96
C LEU A 146 6.50 6.54 22.45
N LEU A 147 6.92 5.33 22.83
CA LEU A 147 6.05 4.35 23.47
C LEU A 147 5.71 4.78 24.89
N HIS A 148 6.71 5.21 25.66
CA HIS A 148 6.52 5.67 27.03
C HIS A 148 5.52 6.83 27.14
N ILE A 149 5.64 7.84 26.27
CA ILE A 149 4.69 8.97 26.21
C ILE A 149 3.28 8.48 25.86
N THR A 150 3.16 7.60 24.85
CA THR A 150 1.86 7.04 24.45
C THR A 150 1.19 6.27 25.59
N MET A 151 1.97 5.53 26.39
CA MET A 151 1.47 4.81 27.56
C MET A 151 1.07 5.75 28.69
N LYS A 152 1.93 6.72 29.01
CA LYS A 152 1.67 7.72 30.05
C LYS A 152 0.41 8.53 29.76
N GLU A 153 0.23 9.01 28.53
CA GLU A 153 -0.97 9.75 28.12
C GLU A 153 -2.25 8.92 28.15
N ARG A 154 -2.16 7.59 28.03
CA ARG A 154 -3.32 6.69 28.19
C ARG A 154 -3.66 6.46 29.65
N MET A 155 -2.64 6.35 30.51
CA MET A 155 -2.81 6.26 31.95
C MET A 155 -3.40 7.55 32.52
N ASP A 156 -2.90 8.71 32.08
CA ASP A 156 -3.35 10.03 32.53
C ASP A 156 -4.79 10.36 32.06
N ARG A 157 -5.26 9.73 30.97
CA ARG A 157 -6.63 9.88 30.44
C ARG A 157 -7.68 8.98 31.11
N GLY A 158 -7.31 8.18 32.11
CA GLY A 158 -8.27 7.45 32.94
C GLY A 158 -9.12 6.40 32.21
N ASN A 159 -8.71 5.93 31.03
CA ASN A 159 -9.45 4.88 30.33
C ASN A 159 -9.19 3.53 31.01
N VAL A 160 -10.08 3.17 31.93
CA VAL A 160 -10.37 1.80 32.35
C VAL A 160 -11.11 1.10 31.20
N GLU A 161 -10.44 0.95 30.06
CA GLU A 161 -10.80 -0.07 29.08
C GLU A 161 -9.76 -1.18 29.20
N SER A 162 -10.25 -2.33 29.65
CA SER A 162 -9.53 -3.58 29.86
C SER A 162 -8.51 -3.86 28.77
N SER A 163 -7.28 -3.50 29.13
CA SER A 163 -5.97 -3.94 28.69
C SER A 163 -5.83 -4.64 27.32
N LEU A 164 -5.26 -3.87 26.38
CA LEU A 164 -4.51 -4.39 25.23
C LEU A 164 -3.08 -4.83 25.61
N TYR A 165 -2.67 -4.68 26.88
CA TYR A 165 -1.28 -4.85 27.34
C TYR A 165 -1.12 -5.59 28.69
N GLU A 166 -2.12 -6.39 29.09
CA GLU A 166 -2.08 -7.41 30.16
C GLU A 166 -2.20 -8.78 29.49
#